data_AF-A0AAQ0R8H0-F1
#
_entry.id   AF-A0AAQ0R8H0-F1
#
_cell.length_a   1.000
_cell.length_b   1.000
_cell.length_c   1.000
_cell.angle_alpha   90.00
_cell.angle_beta   90.00
_cell.angle_gamma   90.00
#
_symmetry.space_group_name_H-M   'P 1'
#
loop_
_entity.id
_entity.type
_entity.pdbx_description
1 polymer ?
#
loop_
_entity_poly.entity_id
_entity_poly.type
_entity_poly.pdbx_seq_one_letter_code
_entity_poly.pdbx_strand_id
1 'polypeptide(L)' 'DGDAVRDFDGVEVIVDRMSVPYLGGSTIDFADTIEKQGFTIDNPNAGGSCACGDSFH' A
#
# COMPACT_ATOMS: atom_id res chain seq x y z
N ASP A 1 9.24 8.38 15.44
CA ASP A 1 7.90 8.85 15.87
C ASP A 1 7.24 9.74 14.82
N GLY A 2 7.03 9.20 13.63
CA GLY A 2 6.36 9.90 12.53
C GLY A 2 5.27 9.06 11.86
N ASP A 3 5.30 7.74 12.05
CA ASP A 3 4.49 6.85 11.25
C ASP A 3 3.06 6.68 11.80
N ALA A 4 2.11 6.65 10.89
CA ALA A 4 0.75 6.20 11.11
C ALA A 4 0.69 4.69 10.89
N VAL A 5 0.22 3.98 11.90
CA VAL A 5 0.01 2.53 11.87
C VAL A 5 -1.49 2.26 11.74
N ARG A 6 -1.87 1.38 10.81
CA ARG A 6 -3.26 0.96 10.57
C ARG A 6 -3.31 -0.55 10.40
N ASP A 7 -4.24 -1.18 11.11
CA ASP A 7 -4.52 -2.61 10.95
C ASP A 7 -5.62 -2.80 9.89
N PHE A 8 -5.39 -3.73 8.97
CA PHE A 8 -6.34 -4.16 7.95
C PHE A 8 -6.44 -5.69 8.01
N ASP A 9 -7.51 -6.18 8.65
CA ASP A 9 -7.81 -7.61 8.75
C ASP A 9 -6.63 -8.45 9.29
N GLY A 10 -5.89 -7.90 10.27
CA GLY A 10 -4.72 -8.54 10.88
C GLY A 10 -3.40 -8.29 10.14
N VAL A 11 -3.39 -7.45 9.11
CA VAL A 11 -2.18 -6.93 8.46
C VAL A 11 -1.91 -5.52 8.94
N GLU A 12 -0.76 -5.33 9.60
CA GLU A 12 -0.31 -4.02 10.04
C GLU A 12 0.35 -3.26 8.87
N VAL A 13 -0.20 -2.09 8.54
CA VAL A 13 0.29 -1.19 7.51
C VAL A 13 0.85 0.07 8.19
N ILE A 14 2.13 0.33 7.94
CA ILE A 14 2.88 1.45 8.50
C ILE A 14 3.14 2.47 7.39
N VAL A 15 2.76 3.72 7.62
CA VAL A 15 2.84 4.81 6.63
C VAL A 15 3.42 6.04 7.29
N ASP A 16 4.34 6.76 6.65
CA ASP A 16 4.78 8.06 7.15
C ASP A 16 3.62 9.07 7.23
N ARG A 17 3.52 9.87 8.31
CA ARG A 17 2.41 10.83 8.50
C ARG A 17 2.27 11.83 7.37
N MET A 18 3.36 12.22 6.72
CA MET A 18 3.29 13.15 5.59
C MET A 18 2.59 12.53 4.38
N SER A 19 2.65 11.21 4.23
CA SER A 19 2.04 10.46 3.14
C SER A 19 0.57 10.11 3.40
N VAL A 20 0.10 10.09 4.65
CA VAL A 20 -1.30 9.79 5.03
C VAL A 20 -2.34 10.56 4.21
N PRO A 21 -2.26 11.89 4.02
CA PRO A 21 -3.25 12.61 3.21
C PRO A 21 -3.24 12.22 1.73
N TYR A 22 -2.12 11.71 1.21
CA TYR A 22 -1.99 11.25 -0.18
C TYR A 22 -2.47 9.82 -0.41
N LEU A 23 -2.67 9.05 0.67
CA LEU A 23 -3.22 7.70 0.64
C LEU A 23 -4.70 7.65 0.99
N GLY A 24 -5.35 8.81 1.19
CA GLY A 24 -6.77 8.90 1.47
C GLY A 24 -7.60 8.31 0.32
N GLY A 25 -8.29 7.19 0.58
CA GLY A 25 -9.09 6.48 -0.43
C GLY A 25 -8.35 5.38 -1.18
N SER A 26 -7.08 5.13 -0.86
CA SER A 26 -6.34 3.99 -1.41
C SER A 26 -6.89 2.66 -0.89
N THR A 27 -6.89 1.64 -1.75
CA THR A 27 -7.25 0.26 -1.39
C THR A 27 -6.06 -0.66 -1.62
N ILE A 28 -5.81 -1.55 -0.66
CA ILE A 28 -4.79 -2.60 -0.77
C ILE A 28 -5.54 -3.91 -0.98
N ASP A 29 -5.21 -4.62 -2.05
CA ASP A 29 -5.76 -5.93 -2.37
C ASP A 29 -4.62 -6.95 -2.47
N PHE A 30 -4.90 -8.20 -2.14
CA PHE A 30 -3.96 -9.29 -2.28
C PHE A 30 -4.50 -10.30 -3.28
N ALA A 31 -3.85 -10.38 -4.45
CA ALA A 31 -4.17 -11.38 -5.44
C ALA A 31 -3.28 -12.61 -5.22
N ASP A 32 -3.89 -13.78 -5.04
CA ASP A 32 -3.22 -15.09 -5.03
C ASP A 32 -3.74 -15.94 -6.19
N THR A 33 -3.42 -15.49 -7.40
CA THR A 33 -3.81 -16.16 -8.64
C THR A 33 -2.56 -16.65 -9.37
N ILE A 34 -2.74 -17.64 -10.25
CA ILE A 34 -1.64 -18.18 -11.07
C ILE A 34 -0.96 -17.09 -11.92
N GLU A 35 -1.71 -16.05 -12.30
CA GLU A 35 -1.23 -14.96 -13.16
C GLU A 35 -0.68 -13.76 -12.37
N LYS A 36 -1.15 -13.56 -11.13
CA LYS A 36 -0.73 -12.47 -10.24
C LYS A 36 -0.71 -12.97 -8.80
N GLN A 37 0.48 -12.98 -8.22
CA GLN A 37 0.69 -13.25 -6.81
C GLN A 37 1.34 -12.02 -6.17
N GLY A 38 0.66 -11.37 -5.23
CA GLY A 38 1.21 -10.24 -4.48
C GLY A 38 0.18 -9.18 -4.08
N PHE A 39 0.67 -8.20 -3.31
CA PHE A 39 -0.10 -7.03 -2.92
C PHE A 39 -0.20 -6.04 -4.08
N THR A 40 -1.43 -5.62 -4.37
CA THR A 40 -1.73 -4.54 -5.30
C THR A 40 -2.23 -3.35 -4.50
N ILE A 41 -1.62 -2.20 -4.71
CA ILE A 41 -2.05 -0.95 -4.07
C ILE A 41 -2.68 -0.09 -5.16
N ASP A 42 -3.99 0.12 -5.05
CA ASP A 42 -4.71 1.07 -5.88
C ASP A 42 -4.82 2.39 -5.12
N ASN A 43 -4.11 3.41 -5.59
CA ASN A 43 -4.19 4.75 -5.02
C ASN A 43 -4.77 5.71 -6.08
N PRO A 44 -6.01 6.18 -5.93
CA PRO A 44 -6.63 7.10 -6.89
C PRO A 44 -5.92 8.47 -6.97
N ASN A 45 -5.10 8.81 -5.96
CA ASN A 45 -4.30 10.03 -5.93
C ASN A 45 -2.91 9.84 -6.57
N ALA A 46 -2.51 8.59 -6.89
CA ALA A 46 -1.24 8.31 -7.56
C ALA A 46 -1.43 8.34 -9.08
N GLY A 47 -0.73 9.25 -9.76
CA GLY A 47 -0.75 9.37 -11.23
C GLY A 47 -0.13 8.18 -11.99
N GLY A 48 0.41 7.19 -11.27
CA GLY A 48 0.95 5.95 -11.83
C GLY A 48 1.20 4.94 -10.71
N SER A 49 0.74 3.70 -10.90
CA SER A 49 1.04 2.59 -10.00
C SER A 49 2.51 2.23 -10.15
N CYS A 50 3.32 2.56 -9.14
CA CYS A 50 4.67 2.02 -9.07
C CYS A 50 4.55 0.55 -8.65
N ALA A 51 4.36 -0.31 -9.65
CA ALA A 51 4.32 -1.77 -9.53
C ALA A 51 5.74 -2.37 -9.42
N CYS A 52 6.64 -1.72 -8.69
CA CYS A 52 7.93 -2.29 -8.33
C CYS A 52 8.01 -2.23 -6.79
N GLY A 53 7.65 -3.27 -6.06
CA GLY A 53 8.31 -4.58 -6.16
C GLY A 53 9.74 -4.54 -5.60
N ASP A 54 10.32 -3.36 -5.39
CA ASP A 54 11.67 -3.21 -4.87
C ASP A 54 11.64 -2.97 -3.37
N SER A 55 11.83 -4.09 -2.67
CA SER A 55 12.41 -4.16 -1.34
C SER A 55 13.62 -3.22 -1.23
N PHE A 56 13.48 -2.11 -0.51
CA PHE A 56 14.61 -1.27 -0.16
C PHE A 56 15.27 -1.77 1.13
N HIS A 57 16.60 -1.90 1.05
CA HIS A 57 17.49 -1.83 2.22
C HIS A 57 17.50 -0.42 2.80
#